data_AF-A0A2J8TFB7-F1
#
_entry.id   AF-A0A2J8TFB7-F1
#
_cell.length_a   1.000
_cell.length_b   1.000
_cell.length_c   1.000
_cell.angle_alpha   90.00
_cell.angle_beta   90.00
_cell.angle_gamma   90.00
#
_symmetry.space_group_name_H-M   'P 1'
#
loop_
_entity.id
_entity.type
_entity.pdbx_description
1 polymer ?
#
loop_
_entity_poly.entity_id
_entity_poly.type
_entity_poly.pdbx_seq_one_letter_code
_entity_poly.pdbx_strand_id
1 'polypeptide(L)'
;MEKARPLWANPLQFVFACISYAVGLGNVWRFPYLCQMYGGGVASVVVSFFLSMYYNVINAWAFWYLFHSFQDPLPWSVCPLNGNHTGYDEECEKASSTQYFWYRKTLNISPSLQENGGVQWEPALCLLLAWLVVYLCILRGTESTGKVVYFTASLPYCVLIIYLVRGLTLHGATNGLMYMFTPKIEQLANPKAWINAATQIFFSLGLGFGSLIAFASYNEPSNNCQKHAIIVSLINSFTSIFASIVTFSIYGFKATFNYENCLK
;
A
#
# COMPACT_ATOMS: atom_id res chain seq x y z
N MET A 1 -43.46 -13.14 40.05
CA MET A 1 -43.54 -12.36 38.79
C MET A 1 -42.26 -12.62 38.01
N GLU A 2 -42.35 -13.44 36.97
CA GLU A 2 -41.20 -13.77 36.11
C GLU A 2 -40.90 -12.57 35.21
N LYS A 3 -39.66 -12.05 35.28
CA LYS A 3 -39.25 -10.85 34.54
C LYS A 3 -39.21 -11.20 33.05
N ALA A 4 -40.07 -10.58 32.25
CA ALA A 4 -40.12 -10.82 30.80
C ALA A 4 -38.72 -10.63 30.20
N ARG A 5 -38.27 -11.62 29.40
CA ARG A 5 -36.94 -11.56 28.78
C ARG A 5 -36.86 -10.37 27.84
N PRO A 6 -35.77 -9.60 27.86
CA PRO A 6 -35.60 -8.48 26.94
C PRO A 6 -35.63 -8.98 25.49
N LEU A 7 -36.44 -8.33 24.66
CA LEU A 7 -36.50 -8.56 23.23
C LEU A 7 -35.35 -7.81 22.54
N TRP A 8 -34.86 -8.37 21.43
CA TRP A 8 -33.83 -7.72 20.61
C TRP A 8 -34.38 -6.41 20.01
N ALA A 9 -33.60 -5.33 20.10
CA ALA A 9 -34.06 -4.02 19.64
C ALA A 9 -34.19 -3.91 18.12
N ASN A 10 -33.42 -4.71 17.37
CA ASN A 10 -33.59 -4.85 15.92
C ASN A 10 -33.14 -6.23 15.39
N PRO A 11 -33.61 -6.66 14.20
CA PRO A 11 -33.22 -7.93 13.59
C PRO A 11 -31.72 -8.05 13.28
N LEU A 12 -31.05 -6.92 13.00
CA LEU A 12 -29.61 -6.91 12.71
C LEU A 12 -28.76 -7.24 13.94
N GLN A 13 -29.15 -6.79 15.13
CA GLN A 13 -28.50 -7.12 16.40
C GLN A 13 -28.63 -8.61 16.68
N PHE A 14 -29.79 -9.20 16.40
CA PHE A 14 -29.98 -10.64 16.50
C PHE A 14 -29.05 -11.40 15.53
N VAL A 15 -28.95 -10.97 14.28
CA VAL A 15 -28.04 -11.58 13.29
C VAL A 15 -26.57 -11.42 13.70
N PHE A 16 -26.14 -10.24 14.14
CA PHE A 16 -24.77 -10.03 14.62
C PHE A 16 -24.46 -10.84 15.89
N ALA A 17 -25.43 -10.99 16.80
CA ALA A 17 -25.30 -11.86 17.97
C ALA A 17 -25.18 -13.34 17.55
N CYS A 18 -25.97 -13.79 16.58
CA CYS A 18 -25.90 -15.15 16.04
C CYS A 18 -24.56 -15.41 15.32
N ILE A 19 -24.04 -14.47 14.54
CA ILE A 19 -22.72 -14.57 13.90
C ILE A 19 -21.62 -14.61 14.98
N SER A 20 -21.71 -13.73 15.98
CA SER A 20 -20.74 -13.68 17.09
C SER A 20 -20.78 -14.94 17.96
N TYR A 21 -21.96 -15.54 18.11
CA TYR A 21 -22.17 -16.81 18.81
C TYR A 21 -21.71 -18.02 17.99
N ALA A 22 -21.98 -18.05 16.68
CA ALA A 22 -21.57 -19.12 15.77
C ALA A 22 -20.06 -19.17 15.55
N VAL A 23 -19.40 -18.01 15.49
CA VAL A 23 -17.92 -17.92 15.49
C VAL A 23 -17.37 -18.20 16.89
N GLY A 24 -18.17 -17.92 17.93
CA GLY A 24 -17.84 -18.11 19.33
C GLY A 24 -16.77 -17.13 19.78
N LEU A 25 -17.13 -16.08 20.52
CA LEU A 25 -16.14 -15.14 21.11
C LEU A 25 -15.01 -15.87 21.85
N GLY A 26 -15.31 -16.97 22.54
CA GLY A 26 -14.31 -17.83 23.19
C GLY A 26 -13.32 -18.48 22.21
N ASN A 27 -13.75 -18.84 21.00
CA ASN A 27 -12.86 -19.36 19.95
C ASN A 27 -12.02 -18.25 19.33
N VAL A 28 -12.53 -17.01 19.20
CA VAL A 28 -11.74 -15.86 18.72
C VAL A 28 -10.58 -15.53 19.68
N TRP A 29 -10.79 -15.63 20.99
CA TRP A 29 -9.73 -15.44 21.99
C TRP A 29 -8.80 -16.65 22.11
N ARG A 30 -9.33 -17.87 21.92
CA ARG A 30 -8.55 -19.11 21.95
C ARG A 30 -7.77 -19.36 20.66
N PHE A 31 -8.20 -18.79 19.53
CA PHE A 31 -7.61 -18.98 18.21
C PHE A 31 -6.16 -18.48 18.14
N PRO A 32 -5.78 -17.28 18.63
CA PRO A 32 -4.38 -16.87 18.69
C PRO A 32 -3.50 -17.86 19.48
N TYR A 33 -4.01 -18.36 20.61
CA TYR A 33 -3.30 -19.35 21.43
C TYR A 33 -3.14 -20.70 20.74
N LEU A 34 -4.20 -21.20 20.09
CA LEU A 34 -4.16 -22.44 19.30
C LEU A 34 -3.25 -22.28 18.08
N CYS A 35 -3.35 -21.18 17.35
CA CYS A 35 -2.44 -20.86 16.25
C CYS A 35 -0.99 -20.84 16.75
N GLN A 36 -0.68 -20.25 17.90
CA GLN A 36 0.68 -20.30 18.44
C GLN A 36 1.14 -21.73 18.76
N MET A 37 0.30 -22.55 19.42
CA MET A 37 0.64 -23.94 19.74
C MET A 37 0.80 -24.83 18.50
N TYR A 38 0.05 -24.59 17.43
CA TYR A 38 0.08 -25.37 16.19
C TYR A 38 0.98 -24.73 15.10
N GLY A 39 1.92 -23.84 15.47
CA GLY A 39 2.94 -23.31 14.53
C GLY A 39 2.53 -22.08 13.70
N GLY A 40 1.33 -21.55 13.90
CA GLY A 40 0.86 -20.29 13.32
C GLY A 40 1.74 -19.08 13.67
N GLY A 41 2.36 -19.06 14.85
CA GLY A 41 3.36 -18.03 15.19
C GLY A 41 4.60 -18.09 14.29
N VAL A 42 5.09 -19.30 13.99
CA VAL A 42 6.20 -19.50 13.05
C VAL A 42 5.80 -19.08 11.64
N ALA A 43 4.58 -19.43 11.20
CA ALA A 43 4.06 -19.02 9.90
C ALA A 43 3.98 -17.48 9.77
N SER A 44 3.49 -16.77 10.78
CA SER A 44 3.46 -15.30 10.79
C SER A 44 4.85 -14.67 10.70
N VAL A 45 5.86 -15.24 11.37
CA VAL A 45 7.26 -14.78 11.27
C VAL A 45 7.81 -14.99 9.85
N VAL A 46 7.60 -16.18 9.27
CA VAL A 46 8.07 -16.49 7.91
C VAL A 46 7.42 -15.55 6.87
N VAL A 47 6.11 -15.35 6.96
CA VAL A 47 5.41 -14.42 6.06
C VAL A 47 5.91 -12.99 6.24
N SER A 48 6.07 -12.53 7.48
CA SER A 48 6.58 -11.18 7.77
C SER A 48 8.01 -10.97 7.29
N PHE A 49 8.85 -12.01 7.35
CA PHE A 49 10.21 -11.99 6.83
C PHE A 49 10.23 -11.75 5.32
N PHE A 50 9.50 -12.57 4.55
CA PHE A 50 9.42 -12.38 3.09
C PHE A 50 8.81 -11.02 2.73
N LEU A 51 7.75 -10.61 3.44
CA LEU A 51 7.13 -9.30 3.28
C LEU A 51 8.16 -8.18 3.44
N SER A 52 8.89 -8.20 4.56
CA SER A 52 9.92 -7.20 4.86
C SER A 52 11.04 -7.18 3.81
N MET A 53 11.43 -8.33 3.26
CA MET A 53 12.47 -8.39 2.24
C MET A 53 12.08 -7.61 0.98
N TYR A 54 10.91 -7.89 0.39
CA TYR A 54 10.54 -7.25 -0.87
C TYR A 54 10.01 -5.82 -0.67
N TYR A 55 9.31 -5.52 0.42
CA TYR A 55 8.86 -4.14 0.68
C TYR A 55 10.04 -3.19 0.86
N ASN A 56 11.15 -3.66 1.44
CA ASN A 56 12.32 -2.81 1.58
C ASN A 56 13.04 -2.54 0.23
N VAL A 57 12.87 -3.42 -0.76
CA VAL A 57 13.28 -3.13 -2.15
C VAL A 57 12.46 -1.99 -2.75
N ILE A 58 11.15 -1.93 -2.46
CA ILE A 58 10.30 -0.81 -2.91
C ILE A 58 10.76 0.51 -2.26
N ASN A 59 11.10 0.49 -0.97
CA ASN A 59 11.69 1.66 -0.30
C ASN A 59 13.03 2.07 -0.94
N ALA A 60 13.87 1.10 -1.32
CA ALA A 60 15.12 1.38 -2.02
C ALA A 60 14.89 2.11 -3.35
N TRP A 61 13.87 1.71 -4.12
CA TRP A 61 13.48 2.42 -5.34
C TRP A 61 12.97 3.83 -5.03
N ALA A 62 12.22 4.02 -3.94
CA ALA A 62 11.80 5.37 -3.53
C ALA A 62 13.00 6.27 -3.18
N PHE A 63 14.01 5.75 -2.47
CA PHE A 63 15.25 6.49 -2.21
C PHE A 63 16.01 6.80 -3.50
N TRP A 64 16.08 5.85 -4.43
CA TRP A 64 16.71 6.06 -5.73
C TRP A 64 16.09 7.24 -6.49
N TYR A 65 14.76 7.28 -6.60
CA TYR A 65 14.05 8.40 -7.23
C TYR A 65 14.19 9.71 -6.44
N LEU A 66 14.18 9.65 -5.11
CA LEU A 66 14.37 10.82 -4.25
C LEU A 66 15.72 11.49 -4.51
N PHE A 67 16.82 10.72 -4.54
CA PHE A 67 18.16 11.27 -4.78
C PHE A 67 18.31 11.88 -6.18
N HIS A 68 17.62 11.32 -7.18
CA HIS A 68 17.61 11.85 -8.54
C HIS A 68 16.63 13.02 -8.76
N SER A 69 15.86 13.41 -7.73
CA SER A 69 14.91 14.53 -7.82
C SER A 69 15.54 15.91 -7.57
N PHE A 70 16.80 15.97 -7.11
CA PHE A 70 17.48 17.22 -6.75
C PHE A 70 18.23 17.89 -7.90
N GLN A 71 17.79 17.69 -9.14
CA GLN A 71 18.39 18.26 -10.34
C GLN A 71 17.33 18.75 -11.34
N ASP A 72 17.68 19.79 -12.10
CA ASP A 72 16.87 20.33 -13.19
C ASP A 72 17.73 20.38 -14.48
N PRO A 73 17.40 19.62 -15.55
CA PRO A 73 16.19 18.82 -15.75
C PRO A 73 16.17 17.48 -15.01
N LEU A 74 14.95 16.98 -14.71
CA LEU A 74 14.76 15.65 -14.13
C LEU A 74 15.26 14.55 -15.09
N PRO A 75 15.91 13.47 -14.58
CA PRO A 75 16.56 12.49 -15.45
C PRO A 75 15.59 11.60 -16.25
N TRP A 76 14.32 11.53 -15.86
CA TRP A 76 13.25 10.85 -16.61
C TRP A 76 12.39 11.80 -17.45
N SER A 77 12.79 13.07 -17.61
CA SER A 77 12.02 14.04 -18.40
C SER A 77 12.26 13.89 -19.91
N VAL A 78 13.51 13.65 -20.32
CA VAL A 78 13.94 13.62 -21.73
C VAL A 78 14.71 12.33 -22.03
N CYS A 79 14.61 11.84 -23.26
CA CYS A 79 15.39 10.69 -23.72
C CYS A 79 16.88 11.03 -23.85
N PRO A 80 17.79 10.10 -23.46
CA PRO A 80 19.22 10.30 -23.72
C PRO A 80 19.54 10.21 -25.22
N LEU A 81 20.63 10.83 -25.62
CA LEU A 81 21.17 10.69 -26.97
C LEU A 81 21.85 9.33 -27.16
N ASN A 82 21.81 8.84 -28.40
CA ASN A 82 22.59 7.68 -28.86
C ASN A 82 24.10 7.88 -28.67
N GLY A 83 24.87 6.79 -28.66
CA GLY A 83 26.33 6.85 -28.54
C GLY A 83 27.05 7.72 -29.59
N ASN A 84 26.45 7.91 -30.77
CA ASN A 84 26.99 8.79 -31.82
C ASN A 84 26.52 10.26 -31.69
N HIS A 85 25.70 10.58 -30.69
CA HIS A 85 25.09 11.90 -30.44
C HIS A 85 24.33 12.51 -31.64
N THR A 86 23.89 11.69 -32.59
CA THR A 86 23.16 12.13 -33.78
C THR A 86 21.64 12.13 -33.62
N GLY A 87 21.11 11.46 -32.59
CA GLY A 87 19.68 11.33 -32.33
C GLY A 87 19.42 10.70 -30.96
N TYR A 88 18.15 10.52 -30.61
CA TYR A 88 17.74 9.87 -29.35
C TYR A 88 17.90 8.36 -29.41
N ASP A 89 18.06 7.76 -28.22
CA ASP A 89 18.05 6.31 -28.05
C ASP A 89 16.76 5.69 -28.62
N GLU A 90 16.92 4.76 -29.58
CA GLU A 90 15.80 4.13 -30.31
C GLU A 90 14.84 3.40 -29.36
N GLU A 91 15.37 2.78 -28.29
CA GLU A 91 14.54 2.12 -27.28
C GLU A 91 13.76 3.15 -26.47
N CYS A 92 14.37 4.28 -26.15
CA CYS A 92 13.70 5.37 -25.43
C CYS A 92 12.59 6.01 -26.26
N GLU A 93 12.82 6.22 -27.56
CA GLU A 93 11.84 6.80 -28.48
C GLU A 93 10.62 5.90 -28.68
N LYS A 94 10.82 4.58 -28.79
CA LYS A 94 9.70 3.63 -28.94
C LYS A 94 8.87 3.47 -27.67
N ALA A 95 9.49 3.62 -26.51
CA ALA A 95 8.83 3.51 -25.21
C ALA A 95 8.41 4.90 -24.71
N SER A 96 9.08 5.37 -23.66
CA SER A 96 8.99 6.74 -23.16
C SER A 96 10.20 6.99 -22.27
N SER A 97 10.58 8.26 -22.09
CA SER A 97 11.68 8.65 -21.18
C SER A 97 11.51 8.06 -19.78
N THR A 98 10.29 8.06 -19.25
CA THR A 98 9.98 7.50 -17.93
C THR A 98 10.13 5.97 -17.85
N GLN A 99 9.70 5.24 -18.89
CA GLN A 99 9.84 3.79 -18.93
C GLN A 99 11.30 3.38 -19.16
N TYR A 100 12.01 4.09 -20.03
CA TYR A 100 13.43 3.85 -20.27
C TYR A 100 14.24 4.06 -18.98
N PHE A 101 13.99 5.16 -18.25
CA PHE A 101 14.64 5.41 -16.97
C PHE A 101 14.39 4.29 -15.95
N TRP A 102 13.16 3.76 -15.89
CA TRP A 102 12.83 2.66 -14.99
C TRP A 102 13.51 1.34 -15.39
N TYR A 103 13.32 0.87 -16.62
CA TYR A 103 13.77 -0.45 -17.04
C TYR A 103 15.26 -0.53 -17.35
N ARG A 104 15.86 0.52 -17.92
CA ARG A 104 17.27 0.53 -18.34
C ARG A 104 18.20 1.21 -17.35
N LYS A 105 17.81 2.35 -16.77
CA LYS A 105 18.68 3.08 -15.83
C LYS A 105 18.53 2.62 -14.39
N THR A 106 17.32 2.35 -13.94
CA THR A 106 17.05 2.00 -12.52
C THR A 106 17.21 0.50 -12.28
N LEU A 107 16.53 -0.33 -13.08
CA LEU A 107 16.55 -1.79 -12.90
C LEU A 107 17.65 -2.49 -13.68
N ASN A 108 17.99 -1.96 -14.86
CA ASN A 108 18.84 -2.63 -15.85
C ASN A 108 18.38 -4.08 -16.09
N ILE A 109 17.11 -4.22 -16.47
CA ILE A 109 16.41 -5.51 -16.51
C ILE A 109 16.96 -6.45 -17.61
N SER A 110 17.13 -7.73 -17.27
CA SER A 110 17.47 -8.79 -18.23
C SER A 110 16.24 -9.24 -19.02
N PRO A 111 16.42 -9.82 -20.23
CA PRO A 111 15.30 -10.29 -21.05
C PRO A 111 14.60 -11.53 -20.46
N SER A 112 15.27 -12.29 -19.60
CA SER A 112 14.74 -13.51 -18.99
C SER A 112 15.23 -13.70 -17.55
N LEU A 113 14.47 -14.46 -16.76
CA LEU A 113 14.81 -14.77 -15.35
C LEU A 113 16.05 -15.68 -15.23
N GLN A 114 16.36 -16.43 -16.29
CA GLN A 114 17.51 -17.33 -16.33
C GLN A 114 18.82 -16.57 -16.54
N GLU A 115 18.76 -15.41 -17.18
CA GLU A 115 19.90 -14.52 -17.38
C GLU A 115 20.07 -13.61 -16.15
N ASN A 116 20.88 -14.07 -15.22
CA ASN A 116 21.27 -13.27 -14.06
C ASN A 116 22.41 -12.34 -14.45
N GLY A 117 22.15 -11.03 -14.42
CA GLY A 117 23.18 -10.00 -14.48
C GLY A 117 23.98 -9.90 -13.17
N GLY A 118 24.90 -8.93 -13.13
CA GLY A 118 25.59 -8.56 -11.89
C GLY A 118 24.70 -7.76 -10.93
N VAL A 119 25.17 -7.60 -9.69
CA VAL A 119 24.54 -6.70 -8.71
C VAL A 119 24.69 -5.26 -9.20
N GLN A 120 23.57 -4.56 -9.37
CA GLN A 120 23.57 -3.12 -9.65
C GLN A 120 23.89 -2.37 -8.35
N TRP A 121 25.06 -1.74 -8.27
CA TRP A 121 25.61 -1.22 -7.02
C TRP A 121 24.83 -0.04 -6.47
N GLU A 122 24.28 0.81 -7.33
CA GLU A 122 23.63 2.04 -6.91
C GLU A 122 22.24 1.79 -6.29
N PRO A 123 21.36 0.96 -6.87
CA PRO A 123 20.17 0.47 -6.17
C PRO A 123 20.50 -0.37 -4.93
N ALA A 124 21.61 -1.13 -4.94
CA ALA A 124 22.05 -1.89 -3.77
C ALA A 124 22.44 -0.98 -2.59
N LEU A 125 23.10 0.17 -2.84
CA LEU A 125 23.36 1.18 -1.82
C LEU A 125 22.06 1.79 -1.28
N CYS A 126 21.08 2.05 -2.14
CA CYS A 126 19.75 2.52 -1.70
C CYS A 126 19.04 1.47 -0.83
N LEU A 127 19.22 0.18 -1.12
CA LEU A 127 18.69 -0.92 -0.31
C LEU A 127 19.38 -1.01 1.06
N LEU A 128 20.71 -0.85 1.10
CA LEU A 128 21.45 -0.78 2.37
C LEU A 128 20.98 0.41 3.22
N LEU A 129 20.77 1.57 2.59
CA LEU A 129 20.21 2.74 3.28
C LEU A 129 18.80 2.45 3.80
N ALA A 130 17.93 1.81 3.01
CA ALA A 130 16.58 1.50 3.43
C ALA A 130 16.56 0.57 4.67
N TRP A 131 17.43 -0.45 4.69
CA TRP A 131 17.63 -1.29 5.88
C TRP A 131 18.21 -0.52 7.07
N LEU A 132 19.18 0.38 6.85
CA LEU A 132 19.75 1.21 7.90
C LEU A 132 18.68 2.12 8.53
N VAL A 133 17.85 2.77 7.72
CA VAL A 133 16.74 3.61 8.21
C VAL A 133 15.75 2.79 9.03
N VAL A 134 15.34 1.62 8.53
CA VAL A 134 14.44 0.72 9.28
C VAL A 134 15.07 0.33 10.62
N TYR A 135 16.34 -0.08 10.62
CA TYR A 135 17.08 -0.46 11.83
C TYR A 135 17.14 0.68 12.85
N LEU A 136 17.46 1.90 12.42
CA LEU A 136 17.52 3.07 13.29
C LEU A 136 16.14 3.40 13.90
N CYS A 137 15.06 3.28 13.13
CA CYS A 137 13.70 3.52 13.61
C CYS A 137 13.30 2.54 14.73
N ILE A 138 13.71 1.28 14.63
CA ILE A 138 13.34 0.21 15.58
C ILE A 138 14.37 -0.04 16.69
N LEU A 139 15.54 0.61 16.66
CA LEU A 139 16.69 0.29 17.52
C LEU A 139 16.37 0.25 19.03
N ARG A 140 15.47 1.13 19.50
CA ARG A 140 15.01 1.17 20.90
C ARG A 140 13.60 0.59 21.10
N GLY A 141 13.18 -0.31 20.22
CA GLY A 141 11.89 -0.98 20.28
C GLY A 141 10.70 -0.02 20.14
N THR A 142 9.68 -0.22 20.97
CA THR A 142 8.41 0.52 20.92
C THR A 142 8.54 1.98 21.36
N GLU A 143 9.55 2.32 22.17
CA GLU A 143 9.76 3.70 22.63
C GLU A 143 10.24 4.64 21.51
N SER A 144 11.13 4.15 20.65
CA SER A 144 11.58 4.87 19.45
C SER A 144 10.51 4.82 18.35
N THR A 145 9.99 3.62 18.08
CA THR A 145 8.97 3.41 17.04
C THR A 145 7.76 4.31 17.27
N GLY A 146 7.28 4.44 18.51
CA GLY A 146 6.14 5.32 18.84
C GLY A 146 6.39 6.78 18.49
N LYS A 147 7.60 7.30 18.69
CA LYS A 147 7.98 8.68 18.34
C LYS A 147 8.07 8.88 16.82
N VAL A 148 8.70 7.92 16.12
CA VAL A 148 8.84 7.96 14.66
C VAL A 148 7.48 7.92 13.95
N VAL A 149 6.54 7.11 14.47
CA VAL A 149 5.20 6.92 13.89
C VAL A 149 4.40 8.23 13.81
N TYR A 150 4.58 9.17 14.75
CA TYR A 150 3.90 10.48 14.65
C TYR A 150 4.25 11.21 13.35
N PHE A 151 5.49 11.12 12.90
CA PHE A 151 5.91 11.70 11.63
C PHE A 151 5.49 10.83 10.44
N THR A 152 5.83 9.54 10.47
CA THR A 152 5.62 8.65 9.31
C THR A 152 4.16 8.35 9.03
N ALA A 153 3.26 8.45 10.02
CA ALA A 153 1.83 8.32 9.81
C ALA A 153 1.17 9.64 9.38
N SER A 154 1.66 10.80 9.84
CA SER A 154 1.02 12.11 9.57
C SER A 154 1.46 12.72 8.24
N LEU A 155 2.75 12.59 7.89
CA LEU A 155 3.30 13.17 6.66
C LEU A 155 2.58 12.68 5.38
N PRO A 156 2.27 11.38 5.21
CA PRO A 156 1.56 10.91 4.03
C PRO A 156 0.19 11.59 3.83
N TYR A 157 -0.56 11.86 4.90
CA TYR A 157 -1.83 12.60 4.78
C TYR A 157 -1.61 14.03 4.32
N CYS A 158 -0.60 14.72 4.86
CA CYS A 158 -0.26 16.07 4.43
C CYS A 158 0.09 16.11 2.94
N VAL A 159 0.92 15.17 2.49
CA VAL A 159 1.32 15.04 1.07
C VAL A 159 0.13 14.68 0.19
N LEU A 160 -0.74 13.76 0.60
CA LEU A 160 -1.94 13.39 -0.15
C LEU A 160 -2.92 14.58 -0.29
N ILE A 161 -3.05 15.43 0.73
CA ILE A 161 -3.87 16.65 0.64
C ILE A 161 -3.28 17.62 -0.38
N ILE A 162 -1.96 17.83 -0.38
CA ILE A 162 -1.29 18.69 -1.37
C ILE A 162 -1.50 18.13 -2.78
N TYR A 163 -1.31 16.82 -2.97
CA TYR A 163 -1.54 16.17 -4.25
C TYR A 163 -3.00 16.16 -4.67
N LEU A 164 -3.96 16.12 -3.75
CA LEU A 164 -5.37 16.27 -4.09
C LEU A 164 -5.64 17.66 -4.66
N VAL A 165 -5.21 18.71 -3.97
CA VAL A 165 -5.39 20.09 -4.43
C VAL A 165 -4.74 20.27 -5.79
N ARG A 166 -3.49 19.81 -5.95
CA ARG A 166 -2.81 19.90 -7.25
C ARG A 166 -3.52 19.08 -8.33
N GLY A 167 -3.85 17.83 -8.04
CA GLY A 167 -4.50 16.90 -8.97
C GLY A 167 -5.83 17.42 -9.50
N LEU A 168 -6.67 17.97 -8.62
CA LEU A 168 -7.97 18.55 -9.01
C LEU A 168 -7.85 19.85 -9.82
N THR A 169 -6.75 20.59 -9.69
CA THR A 169 -6.50 21.80 -10.51
C THR A 169 -5.98 21.49 -11.92
N LEU A 170 -5.62 20.24 -12.21
CA LEU A 170 -5.11 19.86 -13.53
C LEU A 170 -6.25 19.63 -14.51
N HIS A 171 -6.01 20.01 -15.78
CA HIS A 171 -6.95 19.80 -16.87
C HIS A 171 -7.21 18.30 -17.09
N GLY A 172 -8.47 17.90 -17.26
CA GLY A 172 -8.83 16.49 -17.45
C GLY A 172 -8.87 15.62 -16.19
N ALA A 173 -8.63 16.17 -14.99
CA ALA A 173 -8.68 15.41 -13.74
C ALA A 173 -10.05 14.76 -13.48
N THR A 174 -11.14 15.43 -13.87
CA THR A 174 -12.52 14.93 -13.73
C THR A 174 -12.76 13.65 -14.52
N ASN A 175 -12.12 13.46 -15.67
CA ASN A 175 -12.27 12.26 -16.49
C ASN A 175 -11.80 11.00 -15.75
N GLY A 176 -10.68 11.11 -15.02
CA GLY A 176 -10.17 10.02 -14.21
C GLY A 176 -11.09 9.68 -13.03
N LEU A 177 -11.68 10.69 -12.38
CA LEU A 177 -12.65 10.49 -11.32
C LEU A 177 -13.96 9.87 -11.84
N MET A 178 -14.46 10.33 -12.99
CA MET A 178 -15.61 9.72 -13.65
C MET A 178 -15.36 8.25 -13.96
N TYR A 179 -14.17 7.91 -14.45
CA TYR A 179 -13.79 6.53 -14.70
C TYR A 179 -13.80 5.69 -13.40
N MET A 180 -13.26 6.21 -12.31
CA MET A 180 -13.23 5.53 -11.01
C MET A 180 -14.64 5.23 -10.47
N PHE A 181 -15.57 6.17 -10.59
CA PHE A 181 -16.91 6.04 -10.01
C PHE A 181 -17.96 5.44 -10.96
N THR A 182 -17.59 5.09 -12.20
CA THR A 182 -18.52 4.43 -13.14
C THR A 182 -18.60 2.93 -12.82
N PRO A 183 -19.72 2.43 -12.26
CA PRO A 183 -19.80 1.05 -11.82
C PRO A 183 -20.03 0.10 -13.01
N LYS A 184 -19.23 -0.98 -13.07
CA LYS A 184 -19.45 -2.09 -14.01
C LYS A 184 -20.13 -3.24 -13.29
N ILE A 185 -21.48 -3.21 -13.26
CA ILE A 185 -22.29 -4.16 -12.47
C ILE A 185 -22.02 -5.62 -12.85
N GLU A 186 -21.69 -5.89 -14.10
CA GLU A 186 -21.30 -7.22 -14.59
C GLU A 186 -20.12 -7.83 -13.81
N GLN A 187 -19.21 -7.00 -13.28
CA GLN A 187 -18.06 -7.48 -12.50
C GLN A 187 -18.46 -8.04 -11.14
N LEU A 188 -19.66 -7.73 -10.62
CA LEU A 188 -20.13 -8.30 -9.35
C LEU A 188 -20.46 -9.79 -9.47
N ALA A 189 -20.76 -10.28 -10.67
CA ALA A 189 -20.97 -11.70 -10.94
C ALA A 189 -19.64 -12.48 -11.03
N ASN A 190 -18.50 -11.79 -11.15
CA ASN A 190 -17.20 -12.42 -11.26
C ASN A 190 -16.65 -12.81 -9.87
N PRO A 191 -16.46 -14.10 -9.56
CA PRO A 191 -15.94 -14.53 -8.26
C PRO A 191 -14.53 -14.00 -7.98
N LYS A 192 -13.72 -13.77 -9.01
CA LYS A 192 -12.38 -13.20 -8.85
C LYS A 192 -12.42 -11.78 -8.27
N ALA A 193 -13.46 -11.00 -8.56
CA ALA A 193 -13.61 -9.66 -8.01
C ALA A 193 -13.75 -9.71 -6.48
N TRP A 194 -14.53 -10.66 -5.96
CA TRP A 194 -14.72 -10.86 -4.53
C TRP A 194 -13.47 -11.43 -3.84
N ILE A 195 -12.78 -12.38 -4.47
CA ILE A 195 -11.51 -12.90 -3.94
C ILE A 195 -10.48 -11.77 -3.84
N ASN A 196 -10.33 -10.97 -4.89
CA ASN A 196 -9.40 -9.83 -4.87
C ASN A 196 -9.78 -8.79 -3.81
N ALA A 197 -11.07 -8.47 -3.66
CA ALA A 197 -11.54 -7.54 -2.64
C ALA A 197 -11.28 -8.06 -1.21
N ALA A 198 -11.52 -9.35 -0.97
CA ALA A 198 -11.20 -10.00 0.30
C ALA A 198 -9.68 -9.96 0.56
N THR A 199 -8.86 -10.44 -0.39
CA THR A 199 -7.40 -10.41 -0.25
C THR A 199 -6.88 -8.98 0.01
N GLN A 200 -7.42 -7.99 -0.69
CA GLN A 200 -7.05 -6.58 -0.49
C GLN A 200 -7.31 -6.10 0.94
N ILE A 201 -8.46 -6.40 1.55
CA ILE A 201 -8.74 -5.94 2.91
C ILE A 201 -7.86 -6.65 3.95
N PHE A 202 -7.52 -7.93 3.74
CA PHE A 202 -6.57 -8.65 4.59
C PHE A 202 -5.18 -8.01 4.57
N PHE A 203 -4.66 -7.68 3.37
CA PHE A 203 -3.38 -7.00 3.24
C PHE A 203 -3.42 -5.55 3.75
N SER A 204 -4.50 -4.81 3.49
CA SER A 204 -4.66 -3.41 3.88
C SER A 204 -4.69 -3.23 5.41
N LEU A 205 -5.39 -4.11 6.13
CA LEU A 205 -5.45 -4.09 7.59
C LEU A 205 -4.27 -4.83 8.24
N GLY A 206 -3.45 -5.54 7.47
CA GLY A 206 -2.33 -6.32 8.00
C GLY A 206 -2.76 -7.51 8.86
N LEU A 207 -3.89 -8.15 8.54
CA LEU A 207 -4.42 -9.27 9.30
C LEU A 207 -3.57 -10.53 9.10
N GLY A 208 -3.28 -11.25 10.18
CA GLY A 208 -2.55 -12.53 10.14
C GLY A 208 -1.02 -12.43 10.23
N PHE A 209 -0.44 -11.23 10.26
CA PHE A 209 1.01 -11.03 10.41
C PHE A 209 1.50 -11.06 11.87
N GLY A 210 0.59 -11.05 12.85
CA GLY A 210 0.94 -11.04 14.28
C GLY A 210 1.38 -9.67 14.82
N SER A 211 1.67 -8.69 13.95
CA SER A 211 2.06 -7.33 14.34
C SER A 211 1.00 -6.62 15.19
N LEU A 212 -0.28 -6.70 14.80
CA LEU A 212 -1.37 -6.10 15.56
C LEU A 212 -1.55 -6.75 16.94
N ILE A 213 -1.32 -8.06 17.05
CA ILE A 213 -1.38 -8.78 18.33
C ILE A 213 -0.22 -8.32 19.23
N ALA A 214 0.99 -8.22 18.67
CA ALA A 214 2.16 -7.73 19.38
C ALA A 214 1.99 -6.27 19.84
N PHE A 215 1.40 -5.39 19.03
CA PHE A 215 1.11 -4.02 19.47
C PHE A 215 0.00 -3.97 20.51
N ALA A 216 -1.04 -4.79 20.36
CA ALA A 216 -2.14 -4.85 21.31
C ALA A 216 -1.68 -5.34 22.70
N SER A 217 -0.65 -6.19 22.79
CA SER A 217 -0.15 -6.70 24.08
C SER A 217 0.56 -5.65 24.94
N TYR A 218 0.89 -4.48 24.39
CA TYR A 218 1.43 -3.36 25.17
C TYR A 218 0.34 -2.43 25.74
N ASN A 219 -0.93 -2.64 25.39
CA ASN A 219 -2.03 -1.80 25.89
C ASN A 219 -2.47 -2.20 27.30
N GLU A 220 -3.05 -1.25 28.04
CA GLU A 220 -3.69 -1.53 29.32
C GLU A 220 -4.88 -2.51 29.17
N PRO A 221 -5.07 -3.46 30.10
CA PRO A 221 -6.15 -4.45 30.03
C PRO A 221 -7.58 -3.85 30.03
N SER A 222 -7.75 -2.66 30.61
CA SER A 222 -9.03 -1.93 30.66
C SER A 222 -9.35 -1.15 29.39
N ASN A 223 -8.44 -1.14 28.41
CA ASN A 223 -8.60 -0.34 27.21
C ASN A 223 -9.71 -0.90 26.30
N ASN A 224 -10.48 -0.01 25.67
CA ASN A 224 -11.59 -0.41 24.81
C ASN A 224 -11.10 -0.83 23.41
N CYS A 225 -10.64 -2.08 23.32
CA CYS A 225 -10.11 -2.66 22.08
C CYS A 225 -11.15 -2.69 20.94
N GLN A 226 -12.44 -2.87 21.26
CA GLN A 226 -13.53 -2.86 20.28
C GLN A 226 -13.63 -1.51 19.58
N LYS A 227 -13.63 -0.42 20.35
CA LYS A 227 -13.68 0.94 19.80
C LYS A 227 -12.47 1.21 18.90
N HIS A 228 -11.27 0.78 19.32
CA HIS A 228 -10.04 0.97 18.57
C HIS A 228 -10.08 0.21 17.24
N ALA A 229 -10.54 -1.04 17.24
CA ALA A 229 -10.66 -1.85 16.03
C ALA A 229 -11.63 -1.24 15.00
N ILE A 230 -12.77 -0.72 15.44
CA ILE A 230 -13.74 -0.04 14.56
C ILE A 230 -13.11 1.22 13.95
N ILE A 231 -12.46 2.06 14.77
CA ILE A 231 -11.84 3.31 14.30
C ILE A 231 -10.74 3.03 13.28
N VAL A 232 -9.83 2.08 13.57
CA VAL A 232 -8.75 1.71 12.65
C VAL A 232 -9.30 1.21 11.31
N SER A 233 -10.35 0.39 11.36
CA SER A 233 -10.98 -0.16 10.15
C SER A 233 -11.61 0.94 9.28
N LEU A 234 -12.34 1.88 9.90
CA LEU A 234 -12.95 3.01 9.20
C LEU A 234 -11.91 3.95 8.59
N ILE A 235 -10.86 4.30 9.35
CA ILE A 235 -9.76 5.14 8.86
C ILE A 235 -9.08 4.46 7.67
N ASN A 236 -8.76 3.16 7.77
CA ASN A 236 -8.13 2.41 6.67
C ASN A 236 -8.95 2.48 5.37
N SER A 237 -10.26 2.22 5.44
CA SER A 237 -11.14 2.27 4.27
C SER A 237 -11.29 3.69 3.72
N PHE A 238 -11.44 4.68 4.60
CA PHE A 238 -11.52 6.09 4.19
C PHE A 238 -10.24 6.54 3.47
N THR A 239 -9.08 6.26 4.05
CA THR A 239 -7.77 6.59 3.47
C THR A 239 -7.55 5.91 2.13
N SER A 240 -8.01 4.66 1.97
CA SER A 240 -7.94 3.94 0.69
C SER A 240 -8.77 4.63 -0.41
N ILE A 241 -9.98 5.07 -0.09
CA ILE A 241 -10.83 5.81 -1.03
C ILE A 241 -10.19 7.17 -1.34
N PHE A 242 -9.70 7.88 -0.32
CA PHE A 242 -9.06 9.18 -0.44
C PHE A 242 -7.80 9.13 -1.34
N ALA A 243 -6.90 8.18 -1.09
CA ALA A 243 -5.71 7.98 -1.92
C ALA A 243 -6.07 7.58 -3.37
N SER A 244 -7.17 6.84 -3.55
CA SER A 244 -7.67 6.48 -4.88
C SER A 244 -8.16 7.72 -5.65
N ILE A 245 -8.90 8.63 -5.00
CA ILE A 245 -9.33 9.90 -5.60
C ILE A 245 -8.12 10.73 -6.06
N VAL A 246 -7.09 10.85 -5.21
CA VAL A 246 -5.84 11.54 -5.56
C VAL A 246 -5.20 10.90 -6.80
N THR A 247 -5.04 9.58 -6.80
CA THR A 247 -4.39 8.85 -7.89
C THR A 247 -5.16 8.98 -9.21
N PHE A 248 -6.48 8.77 -9.19
CA PHE A 248 -7.31 8.85 -10.40
C PHE A 248 -7.42 10.28 -10.95
N SER A 249 -7.31 11.32 -10.12
CA SER A 249 -7.23 12.70 -10.61
C SER A 249 -6.00 12.93 -11.49
N ILE A 250 -4.83 12.42 -11.07
CA ILE A 250 -3.57 12.52 -11.82
C ILE A 250 -3.61 11.64 -13.08
N TYR A 251 -4.18 10.44 -13.00
CA TYR A 251 -4.38 9.59 -14.17
C TYR A 251 -5.31 10.21 -15.22
N GLY A 252 -6.37 10.91 -14.79
CA GLY A 252 -7.24 11.68 -15.67
C GLY A 252 -6.46 12.72 -16.47
N PHE A 253 -5.67 13.55 -15.80
CA PHE A 253 -4.77 14.51 -16.45
C PHE A 253 -3.81 13.83 -17.44
N LYS A 254 -3.12 12.76 -17.02
CA LYS A 254 -2.18 12.04 -17.88
C LYS A 254 -2.86 11.47 -19.14
N ALA A 255 -4.05 10.89 -18.98
CA ALA A 255 -4.80 10.34 -20.10
C ALA A 255 -5.25 11.44 -21.08
N THR A 256 -5.78 12.55 -20.57
CA THR A 256 -6.19 13.70 -21.40
C THR A 256 -5.01 14.32 -22.13
N PHE A 257 -3.89 14.55 -21.44
CA PHE A 257 -2.66 15.09 -22.05
C PHE A 257 -2.13 14.18 -23.18
N ASN A 258 -2.07 12.87 -22.94
CA ASN A 258 -1.62 11.91 -23.96
C ASN A 258 -2.57 11.85 -25.15
N TYR A 259 -3.88 11.94 -24.92
CA TYR A 259 -4.88 11.99 -25.98
C TYR A 259 -4.72 13.25 -26.84
N GLU A 260 -4.58 14.43 -26.22
CA GLU A 260 -4.40 15.70 -26.93
C GLU A 260 -3.09 15.75 -27.73
N ASN A 261 -2.01 15.15 -27.23
CA ASN A 261 -0.75 15.06 -27.98
C ASN A 261 -0.81 14.10 -29.17
N CYS A 262 -1.64 13.06 -29.09
CA CYS A 262 -1.85 12.12 -30.21
C CYS A 262 -2.65 12.76 -31.36
N LEU A 263 -3.47 13.77 -31.05
CA LEU A 263 -4.25 14.49 -32.06
C LEU A 263 -3.45 15.57 -32.81
N LYS A 264 -2.29 15.96 -32.30
CA LYS A 264 -1.39 16.94 -32.92
C LYS A 264 -0.42 16.26 -33.89
#